data_AF-A0A9D5NMB8-F1
#
_entry.id   AF-A0A9D5NMB8-F1
#
_cell.length_a   1.000
_cell.length_b   1.000
_cell.length_c   1.000
_cell.angle_alpha   90.00
_cell.angle_beta   90.00
_cell.angle_gamma   90.00
#
_symmetry.space_group_name_H-M   'P 1'
#
loop_
_entity.id
_entity.type
_entity.pdbx_description
1 polymer ?
#
loop_
_entity_poly.entity_id
_entity_poly.type
_entity_poly.pdbx_seq_one_letter_code
_entity_poly.pdbx_strand_id
1 'polypeptide(L)'
;MSSFISLSNALHWHKLKSHDDEDLPQEDVMKLWGFYNMMKWTRGCSFVMRGESNENLMEQFETNANNPALLAKYLFMTGEKGRVCWENRKYLDPDDTGKENFEAICKALARYIRGGCRGNSGRAQRMRDFYNRNEAFCRAFECIDDIVSRYDKLKEKDKRRVNLYYLAVAHTVNSYDYKKTSSYVSTTTDRDVAQNFTADVCIYGWVPKMEISHAQVKTIDFVDIENNEFVKRKGLPYCNTPVYPDQKGVALRCGFLPHFIIGFMVGSKFYVNPAISRSMDKMQEMKSFKELNAFKHRLIMYGLDVDQNNFEDFCRMTKFKRYYTFDGNIYEIHCLDTER
;
A
#
# COMPACT_ATOMS: atom_id res chain seq x y z
N MET A 1 -13.95 -5.52 -10.76
CA MET A 1 -14.45 -4.95 -12.04
C MET A 1 -14.53 -3.43 -11.97
N SER A 2 -14.95 -2.83 -10.84
CA SER A 2 -14.99 -1.38 -10.64
C SER A 2 -13.63 -0.67 -10.82
N SER A 3 -12.56 -1.17 -10.21
CA SER A 3 -11.24 -0.50 -10.27
C SER A 3 -10.63 -0.45 -11.67
N PHE A 4 -10.95 -1.40 -12.54
CA PHE A 4 -10.56 -1.37 -13.96
C PHE A 4 -11.25 -0.24 -14.71
N ILE A 5 -12.56 -0.05 -14.46
CA ILE A 5 -13.33 1.04 -15.05
C ILE A 5 -12.76 2.38 -14.59
N SER A 6 -12.41 2.49 -13.32
CA SER A 6 -11.79 3.70 -12.74
C SER A 6 -10.49 4.09 -13.45
N LEU A 7 -9.54 3.16 -13.63
CA LEU A 7 -8.29 3.44 -14.34
C LEU A 7 -8.55 3.71 -15.84
N SER A 8 -9.42 2.91 -16.48
CA SER A 8 -9.80 3.14 -17.88
C SER A 8 -10.31 4.57 -18.10
N ASN A 9 -11.17 5.06 -17.19
CA ASN A 9 -11.71 6.41 -17.26
C ASN A 9 -10.63 7.48 -17.03
N ALA A 10 -9.71 7.23 -16.09
CA ALA A 10 -8.56 8.11 -15.90
C ALA A 10 -7.73 8.23 -17.19
N LEU A 11 -7.49 7.11 -17.90
CA LEU A 11 -6.68 7.10 -19.11
C LEU A 11 -7.39 7.63 -20.37
N HIS A 12 -8.72 7.48 -20.50
CA HIS A 12 -9.46 7.93 -21.69
C HIS A 12 -9.83 9.41 -21.67
N TRP A 13 -10.19 9.95 -20.50
CA TRP A 13 -10.86 11.25 -20.41
C TRP A 13 -9.94 12.39 -19.95
N HIS A 14 -8.67 12.10 -19.69
CA HIS A 14 -7.72 13.05 -19.13
C HIS A 14 -6.55 13.27 -20.07
N LYS A 15 -5.94 14.45 -19.98
CA LYS A 15 -4.75 14.77 -20.76
C LYS A 15 -3.57 13.97 -20.23
N LEU A 16 -3.01 13.10 -21.06
CA LEU A 16 -1.84 12.28 -20.70
C LEU A 16 -0.57 13.12 -20.77
N LYS A 17 0.23 13.03 -19.70
CA LYS A 17 1.44 13.82 -19.50
C LYS A 17 2.65 12.93 -19.20
N SER A 18 3.82 13.36 -19.67
CA SER A 18 5.10 12.82 -19.23
C SER A 18 5.43 13.31 -17.82
N HIS A 19 6.49 12.74 -17.23
CA HIS A 19 7.00 13.16 -15.93
C HIS A 19 7.58 14.60 -15.91
N ASP A 20 7.81 15.20 -17.08
CA ASP A 20 8.30 16.58 -17.24
C ASP A 20 7.17 17.59 -17.53
N ASP A 21 5.90 17.19 -17.37
CA ASP A 21 4.68 17.97 -17.72
C ASP A 21 4.50 18.27 -19.23
N GLU A 22 5.23 17.57 -20.08
CA GLU A 22 5.01 17.57 -21.53
C GLU A 22 3.85 16.65 -21.92
N ASP A 23 3.28 16.86 -23.11
CA ASP A 23 2.26 15.96 -23.64
C ASP A 23 2.89 14.60 -23.93
N LEU A 24 2.24 13.52 -23.48
CA LEU A 24 2.80 12.19 -23.63
C LEU A 24 2.91 11.83 -25.13
N PRO A 25 4.09 11.44 -25.65
CA PRO A 25 4.25 11.08 -27.05
C PRO A 25 3.31 9.95 -27.47
N GLN A 26 2.84 9.96 -28.72
CA GLN A 26 1.88 8.97 -29.22
C GLN A 26 2.38 7.52 -29.05
N GLU A 27 3.68 7.30 -29.22
CA GLU A 27 4.31 6.00 -29.00
C GLU A 27 4.15 5.53 -27.54
N ASP A 28 4.39 6.42 -26.58
CA ASP A 28 4.24 6.13 -25.15
C ASP A 28 2.77 5.96 -24.74
N VAL A 29 1.84 6.67 -25.40
CA VAL A 29 0.40 6.43 -25.26
C VAL A 29 0.06 4.99 -25.69
N MET A 30 0.60 4.52 -26.81
CA MET A 30 0.39 3.14 -27.27
C MET A 30 0.99 2.11 -26.29
N LYS A 31 2.19 2.38 -25.76
CA LYS A 31 2.84 1.54 -24.74
C LYS A 31 1.99 1.47 -23.47
N LEU A 32 1.47 2.59 -23.00
CA LEU A 32 0.56 2.66 -21.84
C LEU A 32 -0.70 1.82 -22.06
N TRP A 33 -1.33 1.89 -23.25
CA TRP A 33 -2.48 1.05 -23.58
C TRP A 33 -2.13 -0.43 -23.65
N GLY A 34 -0.96 -0.77 -24.21
CA GLY A 34 -0.45 -2.14 -24.21
C GLY A 34 -0.26 -2.69 -22.80
N PHE A 35 0.36 -1.89 -21.92
CA PHE A 35 0.51 -2.21 -20.50
C PHE A 35 -0.85 -2.39 -19.81
N TYR A 36 -1.76 -1.43 -19.98
CA TYR A 36 -3.10 -1.50 -19.38
C TYR A 36 -3.86 -2.75 -19.83
N ASN A 37 -3.84 -3.07 -21.12
CA ASN A 37 -4.49 -4.27 -21.65
C ASN A 37 -3.88 -5.55 -21.08
N MET A 38 -2.55 -5.63 -20.99
CA MET A 38 -1.86 -6.76 -20.36
C MET A 38 -2.31 -6.95 -18.90
N MET A 39 -2.40 -5.88 -18.12
CA MET A 39 -2.83 -5.93 -16.73
C MET A 39 -4.33 -6.27 -16.60
N LYS A 40 -5.19 -5.70 -17.47
CA LYS A 40 -6.64 -5.90 -17.48
C LYS A 40 -7.06 -7.36 -17.60
N TRP A 41 -6.38 -8.10 -18.46
CA TRP A 41 -6.73 -9.50 -18.73
C TRP A 41 -6.12 -10.48 -17.73
N THR A 42 -5.24 -9.99 -16.85
CA THR A 42 -4.61 -10.87 -15.87
C THR A 42 -5.44 -10.92 -14.59
N ARG A 43 -5.87 -12.13 -14.20
CA ARG A 43 -6.56 -12.36 -12.90
C ARG A 43 -5.64 -12.16 -11.70
N GLY A 44 -4.34 -11.97 -11.92
CA GLY A 44 -3.29 -11.90 -10.90
C GLY A 44 -3.05 -10.53 -10.27
N CYS A 45 -3.88 -9.50 -10.52
CA CYS A 45 -3.74 -8.20 -9.84
C CYS A 45 -5.06 -7.48 -9.56
N SER A 46 -5.00 -6.49 -8.66
CA SER A 46 -6.05 -5.52 -8.36
C SER A 46 -5.51 -4.12 -8.54
N PHE A 47 -6.22 -3.27 -9.27
CA PHE A 47 -5.91 -1.84 -9.28
C PHE A 47 -6.35 -1.19 -7.97
N VAL A 48 -5.46 -0.34 -7.44
CA VAL A 48 -5.68 0.44 -6.22
C VAL A 48 -5.37 1.91 -6.48
N MET A 49 -6.01 2.77 -5.70
CA MET A 49 -5.93 4.21 -5.79
C MET A 49 -5.70 4.79 -4.40
N ARG A 50 -5.10 5.98 -4.37
CA ARG A 50 -4.94 6.74 -3.14
C ARG A 50 -5.06 8.23 -3.44
N GLY A 51 -6.02 8.87 -2.77
CA GLY A 51 -6.07 10.32 -2.70
C GLY A 51 -5.02 10.81 -1.70
N GLU A 52 -4.20 11.78 -2.09
CA GLU A 52 -3.25 12.43 -1.21
C GLU A 52 -3.27 13.96 -1.36
N SER A 53 -3.19 14.69 -0.24
CA SER A 53 -3.19 16.16 -0.28
C SER A 53 -1.81 16.70 -0.65
N ASN A 54 -1.80 17.85 -1.33
CA ASN A 54 -0.54 18.53 -1.63
C ASN A 54 0.22 18.88 -0.36
N GLU A 55 -0.49 19.28 0.71
CA GLU A 55 0.13 19.55 2.02
C GLU A 55 0.93 18.36 2.55
N ASN A 56 0.35 17.16 2.54
CA ASN A 56 1.01 15.96 3.05
C ASN A 56 2.13 15.47 2.12
N LEU A 57 2.00 15.65 0.80
CA LEU A 57 3.09 15.36 -0.16
C LEU A 57 4.25 16.35 -0.02
N MET A 58 3.97 17.64 0.17
CA MET A 58 4.98 18.67 0.46
C MET A 58 5.70 18.37 1.77
N GLU A 59 4.97 17.91 2.78
CA GLU A 59 5.55 17.47 4.05
C GLU A 59 6.49 16.28 3.84
N GLN A 60 6.08 15.24 3.09
CA GLN A 60 6.88 14.04 2.85
C GLN A 60 8.14 14.32 2.02
N PHE A 61 7.98 14.98 0.88
CA PHE A 61 9.04 15.12 -0.12
C PHE A 61 9.90 16.37 0.04
N GLU A 62 9.57 17.26 0.99
CA GLU A 62 10.29 18.54 1.18
C GLU A 62 10.37 19.37 -0.12
N THR A 63 9.32 19.29 -0.95
CA THR A 63 9.28 19.91 -2.28
C THR A 63 7.92 20.53 -2.57
N ASN A 64 7.82 21.36 -3.60
CA ASN A 64 6.54 21.93 -4.03
C ASN A 64 5.73 20.88 -4.81
N ALA A 65 4.92 20.09 -4.11
CA ALA A 65 4.05 19.09 -4.70
C ALA A 65 2.95 19.66 -5.61
N ASN A 66 2.70 20.98 -5.60
CA ASN A 66 1.82 21.63 -6.57
C ASN A 66 2.44 21.74 -7.97
N ASN A 67 3.77 21.54 -8.09
CA ASN A 67 4.44 21.39 -9.38
C ASN A 67 4.41 19.90 -9.77
N PRO A 68 3.61 19.50 -10.76
CA PRO A 68 3.45 18.08 -11.09
C PRO A 68 4.72 17.43 -11.63
N ALA A 69 5.59 18.16 -12.31
CA ALA A 69 6.86 17.61 -12.80
C ALA A 69 7.80 17.27 -11.64
N LEU A 70 7.89 18.16 -10.63
CA LEU A 70 8.62 17.87 -9.40
C LEU A 70 7.98 16.69 -8.67
N LEU A 71 6.65 16.68 -8.49
CA LEU A 71 5.95 15.57 -7.85
C LEU A 71 6.23 14.24 -8.57
N ALA A 72 6.20 14.21 -9.90
CA ALA A 72 6.50 13.02 -10.69
C ALA A 72 7.91 12.50 -10.42
N LYS A 73 8.91 13.39 -10.36
CA LYS A 73 10.30 13.04 -10.03
C LYS A 73 10.39 12.33 -8.67
N TYR A 74 9.75 12.87 -7.64
CA TYR A 74 9.79 12.28 -6.29
C TYR A 74 8.97 11.01 -6.17
N LEU A 75 7.75 11.02 -6.70
CA LEU A 75 6.81 9.91 -6.60
C LEU A 75 7.28 8.69 -7.42
N PHE A 76 7.82 8.89 -8.61
CA PHE A 76 8.30 7.78 -9.44
C PHE A 76 9.69 7.28 -9.04
N MET A 77 10.46 8.03 -8.24
CA MET A 77 11.72 7.56 -7.67
C MET A 77 11.52 6.86 -6.32
N THR A 78 10.69 7.43 -5.45
CA THR A 78 10.57 6.99 -4.05
C THR A 78 9.25 6.36 -3.68
N GLY A 79 8.19 6.66 -4.44
CA GLY A 79 6.83 6.32 -4.06
C GLY A 79 6.35 7.11 -2.83
N GLU A 80 5.13 6.84 -2.42
CA GLU A 80 4.60 7.41 -1.19
C GLU A 80 4.96 6.52 0.01
N LYS A 81 5.35 7.10 1.15
CA LYS A 81 5.82 6.32 2.30
C LYS A 81 4.83 6.36 3.47
N GLY A 82 4.77 5.25 4.19
CA GLY A 82 3.99 5.13 5.43
C GLY A 82 4.62 5.91 6.57
N ARG A 83 3.86 6.13 7.64
CA ARG A 83 4.31 7.02 8.72
C ARG A 83 5.54 6.51 9.50
N VAL A 84 5.90 5.25 9.35
CA VAL A 84 7.17 4.71 9.87
C VAL A 84 8.42 5.32 9.21
N CYS A 85 8.29 5.89 8.01
CA CYS A 85 9.44 6.34 7.20
C CYS A 85 9.90 7.77 7.47
N TRP A 86 9.13 8.61 8.17
CA TRP A 86 9.50 10.00 8.50
C TRP A 86 9.56 10.29 10.02
N GLU A 87 9.34 9.29 10.86
CA GLU A 87 9.25 9.46 12.32
C GLU A 87 10.28 8.57 13.00
N ASN A 88 11.14 9.11 13.86
CA ASN A 88 12.13 8.31 14.59
C ASN A 88 11.55 7.48 15.73
N ARG A 89 10.23 7.56 15.96
CA ARG A 89 9.54 6.83 17.03
C ARG A 89 9.68 5.32 16.85
N LYS A 90 9.71 4.61 17.99
CA LYS A 90 9.58 3.15 18.00
C LYS A 90 8.24 2.76 17.38
N TYR A 91 8.27 1.78 16.48
CA TYR A 91 7.08 1.20 15.85
C TYR A 91 6.92 -0.25 16.29
N LEU A 92 5.73 -0.81 16.06
CA LEU A 92 5.48 -2.24 16.23
C LEU A 92 5.91 -2.94 14.94
N ASP A 93 6.92 -3.80 15.02
CA ASP A 93 7.51 -4.41 13.84
C ASP A 93 6.74 -5.69 13.46
N PRO A 94 6.11 -5.76 12.26
CA PRO A 94 5.46 -6.98 11.83
C PRO A 94 6.42 -8.15 11.57
N ASP A 95 7.71 -7.89 11.31
CA ASP A 95 8.71 -8.94 11.08
C ASP A 95 9.32 -9.50 12.37
N ASP A 96 9.20 -8.78 13.50
CA ASP A 96 9.55 -9.34 14.81
C ASP A 96 8.45 -10.31 15.27
N THR A 97 8.70 -11.60 15.07
CA THR A 97 7.80 -12.69 15.43
C THR A 97 7.91 -13.14 16.89
N GLY A 98 8.74 -12.45 17.69
CA GLY A 98 8.90 -12.69 19.11
C GLY A 98 7.60 -12.48 19.90
N LYS A 99 7.46 -13.26 20.99
CA LYS A 99 6.29 -13.21 21.87
C LYS A 99 6.06 -11.83 22.47
N GLU A 100 7.13 -11.14 22.89
CA GLU A 100 7.05 -9.80 23.49
C GLU A 100 6.49 -8.75 22.53
N ASN A 101 6.93 -8.77 21.26
CA ASN A 101 6.39 -7.87 20.25
C ASN A 101 4.92 -8.17 19.96
N PHE A 102 4.55 -9.45 19.84
CA PHE A 102 3.16 -9.83 19.63
C PHE A 102 2.26 -9.42 20.80
N GLU A 103 2.70 -9.60 22.04
CA GLU A 103 2.01 -9.08 23.21
C GLU A 103 1.82 -7.56 23.14
N ALA A 104 2.84 -6.81 22.71
CA ALA A 104 2.74 -5.37 22.53
C ALA A 104 1.71 -4.98 21.45
N ILE A 105 1.65 -5.73 20.34
CA ILE A 105 0.62 -5.59 19.30
C ILE A 105 -0.77 -5.79 19.90
N CYS A 106 -0.99 -6.89 20.64
CA CYS A 106 -2.28 -7.18 21.27
C CYS A 106 -2.69 -6.12 22.28
N LYS A 107 -1.77 -5.67 23.15
CA LYS A 107 -2.00 -4.60 24.13
C LYS A 107 -2.37 -3.28 23.45
N ALA A 108 -1.67 -2.93 22.37
CA ALA A 108 -1.94 -1.72 21.59
C ALA A 108 -3.34 -1.79 20.96
N LEU A 109 -3.68 -2.89 20.29
CA LEU A 109 -4.99 -3.08 19.66
C LEU A 109 -6.13 -3.06 20.69
N ALA A 110 -5.97 -3.74 21.82
CA ALA A 110 -6.94 -3.72 22.93
C ALA A 110 -7.19 -2.30 23.46
N ARG A 111 -6.13 -1.49 23.57
CA ARG A 111 -6.23 -0.07 23.95
C ARG A 111 -7.00 0.73 22.89
N TYR A 112 -6.74 0.51 21.61
CA TYR A 112 -7.40 1.25 20.53
C TYR A 112 -8.89 0.90 20.40
N ILE A 113 -9.25 -0.37 20.57
CA ILE A 113 -10.64 -0.83 20.61
C ILE A 113 -11.38 -0.15 21.77
N ARG A 114 -10.82 -0.17 22.99
CA ARG A 114 -11.43 0.45 24.18
C ARG A 114 -11.52 1.97 24.09
N GLY A 115 -10.56 2.62 23.42
CA GLY A 115 -10.59 4.06 23.18
C GLY A 115 -11.62 4.50 22.14
N GLY A 116 -12.34 3.57 21.51
CA GLY A 116 -13.10 3.71 20.27
C GLY A 116 -14.23 4.75 20.20
N CYS A 117 -14.59 5.46 21.27
CA CYS A 117 -15.67 6.46 21.24
C CYS A 117 -15.19 7.91 21.22
N ARG A 118 -13.88 8.17 21.06
CA ARG A 118 -13.32 9.53 21.01
C ARG A 118 -13.27 10.06 19.57
N GLY A 119 -13.81 11.26 19.33
CA GLY A 119 -13.83 11.92 18.03
C GLY A 119 -15.19 12.54 17.70
N ASN A 120 -15.39 12.99 16.44
CA ASN A 120 -16.67 13.51 15.98
C ASN A 120 -17.77 12.41 15.99
N SER A 121 -19.05 12.84 15.96
CA SER A 121 -20.21 11.95 16.06
C SER A 121 -20.21 10.82 15.02
N GLY A 122 -19.78 11.10 13.78
CA GLY A 122 -19.69 10.13 12.70
C GLY A 122 -18.63 9.03 12.96
N ARG A 123 -17.43 9.40 13.41
CA ARG A 123 -16.39 8.42 13.78
C ARG A 123 -16.80 7.58 14.98
N ALA A 124 -17.39 8.21 16.00
CA ALA A 124 -17.90 7.49 17.16
C ALA A 124 -18.98 6.48 16.77
N GLN A 125 -19.87 6.83 15.82
CA GLN A 125 -20.86 5.89 15.30
C GLN A 125 -20.22 4.71 14.56
N ARG A 126 -19.28 4.98 13.64
CA ARG A 126 -18.58 3.91 12.90
C ARG A 126 -17.83 2.95 13.83
N MET A 127 -17.28 3.46 14.93
CA MET A 127 -16.64 2.61 15.94
C MET A 127 -17.62 1.79 16.77
N ARG A 128 -18.81 2.32 17.09
CA ARG A 128 -19.91 1.54 17.69
C ARG A 128 -20.36 0.42 16.74
N ASP A 129 -20.56 0.75 15.47
CA ASP A 129 -20.95 -0.24 14.45
C ASP A 129 -19.86 -1.31 14.28
N PHE A 130 -18.60 -0.89 14.28
CA PHE A 130 -17.45 -1.80 14.29
C PHE A 130 -17.51 -2.76 15.49
N TYR A 131 -17.72 -2.25 16.70
CA TYR A 131 -17.80 -3.08 17.90
C TYR A 131 -18.94 -4.09 17.79
N ASN A 132 -20.14 -3.65 17.40
CA ASN A 132 -21.32 -4.50 17.27
C ASN A 132 -21.13 -5.62 16.23
N ARG A 133 -20.52 -5.29 15.08
CA ARG A 133 -20.23 -6.29 14.02
C ARG A 133 -19.09 -7.25 14.35
N ASN A 134 -18.24 -6.89 15.32
CA ASN A 134 -17.02 -7.62 15.66
C ASN A 134 -16.95 -7.95 17.16
N GLU A 135 -18.09 -8.18 17.82
CA GLU A 135 -18.14 -8.33 19.27
C GLU A 135 -17.20 -9.43 19.79
N ALA A 136 -17.21 -10.61 19.16
CA ALA A 136 -16.34 -11.72 19.55
C ALA A 136 -14.86 -11.38 19.41
N PHE A 137 -14.49 -10.65 18.35
CA PHE A 137 -13.13 -10.15 18.16
C PHE A 137 -12.75 -9.15 19.24
N CYS A 138 -13.59 -8.13 19.47
CA CYS A 138 -13.33 -7.10 20.47
C CYS A 138 -13.18 -7.67 21.88
N ARG A 139 -14.08 -8.58 22.28
CA ARG A 139 -14.04 -9.25 23.59
C ARG A 139 -12.79 -10.12 23.76
N ALA A 140 -12.32 -10.78 22.70
CA ALA A 140 -11.11 -11.58 22.79
C ALA A 140 -9.88 -10.76 23.20
N PHE A 141 -9.82 -9.47 22.85
CA PHE A 141 -8.72 -8.59 23.25
C PHE A 141 -8.84 -8.01 24.67
N GLU A 142 -9.89 -8.36 25.42
CA GLU A 142 -9.98 -8.05 26.86
C GLU A 142 -9.05 -8.94 27.69
N CYS A 143 -8.78 -10.17 27.23
CA CYS A 143 -7.85 -11.12 27.84
C CYS A 143 -6.93 -11.72 26.76
N ILE A 144 -5.73 -11.17 26.63
CA ILE A 144 -4.83 -11.49 25.51
C ILE A 144 -4.00 -12.78 25.70
N ASP A 145 -3.95 -13.35 26.91
CA ASP A 145 -3.05 -14.47 27.23
C ASP A 145 -3.32 -15.71 26.38
N ASP A 146 -4.59 -16.02 26.14
CA ASP A 146 -4.99 -17.12 25.26
C ASP A 146 -4.61 -16.85 23.79
N ILE A 147 -4.75 -15.61 23.32
CA ILE A 147 -4.33 -15.22 21.96
C ILE A 147 -2.82 -15.41 21.79
N VAL A 148 -2.04 -14.94 22.77
CA VAL A 148 -0.57 -15.03 22.78
C VAL A 148 -0.13 -16.49 22.82
N SER A 149 -0.78 -17.32 23.64
CA SER A 149 -0.51 -18.77 23.73
C SER A 149 -0.79 -19.50 22.41
N ARG A 150 -1.86 -19.14 21.69
CA ARG A 150 -2.15 -19.70 20.37
C ARG A 150 -1.15 -19.24 19.32
N TYR A 151 -0.75 -17.97 19.35
CA TYR A 151 0.24 -17.40 18.45
C TYR A 151 1.62 -18.05 18.60
N ASP A 152 2.05 -18.34 19.82
CA ASP A 152 3.36 -18.93 20.08
C ASP A 152 3.54 -20.32 19.42
N LYS A 153 2.42 -21.05 19.26
CA LYS A 153 2.37 -22.36 18.59
C LYS A 153 2.42 -22.28 17.05
N LEU A 154 2.36 -21.09 16.46
CA LEU A 154 2.41 -20.91 15.02
C LEU A 154 3.84 -21.03 14.48
N LYS A 155 3.95 -21.36 13.19
CA LYS A 155 5.23 -21.28 12.47
C LYS A 155 5.58 -19.81 12.23
N GLU A 156 6.87 -19.48 12.17
CA GLU A 156 7.37 -18.11 11.98
C GLU A 156 6.73 -17.36 10.79
N LYS A 157 6.57 -18.03 9.64
CA LYS A 157 5.88 -17.45 8.48
C LYS A 157 4.42 -17.08 8.75
N ASP A 158 3.74 -17.86 9.59
CA ASP A 158 2.35 -17.64 9.95
C ASP A 158 2.24 -16.52 11.00
N LYS A 159 3.16 -16.49 11.97
CA LYS A 159 3.31 -15.42 12.97
C LYS A 159 3.42 -14.04 12.32
N ARG A 160 4.36 -13.87 11.38
CA ARG A 160 4.52 -12.64 10.60
C ARG A 160 3.22 -12.20 9.92
N ARG A 161 2.50 -13.14 9.30
CA ARG A 161 1.23 -12.83 8.61
C ARG A 161 0.13 -12.41 9.58
N VAL A 162 0.11 -12.97 10.79
CA VAL A 162 -0.79 -12.52 11.87
C VAL A 162 -0.42 -11.11 12.33
N ASN A 163 0.87 -10.81 12.54
CA ASN A 163 1.33 -9.48 12.93
C ASN A 163 0.89 -8.42 11.91
N LEU A 164 1.13 -8.68 10.63
CA LEU A 164 0.69 -7.81 9.55
C LEU A 164 -0.81 -7.54 9.63
N TYR A 165 -1.62 -8.60 9.77
CA TYR A 165 -3.06 -8.48 9.85
C TYR A 165 -3.53 -7.65 11.06
N TYR A 166 -3.05 -7.93 12.28
CA TYR A 166 -3.47 -7.17 13.46
C TYR A 166 -3.01 -5.72 13.45
N LEU A 167 -1.82 -5.44 12.92
CA LEU A 167 -1.37 -4.06 12.74
C LEU A 167 -2.16 -3.32 11.65
N ALA A 168 -2.62 -4.02 10.60
CA ALA A 168 -3.52 -3.43 9.60
C ALA A 168 -4.90 -3.12 10.21
N VAL A 169 -5.44 -4.01 11.07
CA VAL A 169 -6.67 -3.71 11.83
C VAL A 169 -6.45 -2.50 12.75
N ALA A 170 -5.34 -2.48 13.51
CA ALA A 170 -4.98 -1.35 14.38
C ALA A 170 -4.82 -0.03 13.62
N HIS A 171 -4.36 -0.07 12.36
CA HIS A 171 -4.28 1.11 11.50
C HIS A 171 -5.66 1.72 11.18
N THR A 172 -6.72 0.91 11.19
CA THR A 172 -8.10 1.38 10.98
C THR A 172 -8.82 1.75 12.28
N VAL A 173 -8.54 1.04 13.38
CA VAL A 173 -9.21 1.21 14.67
C VAL A 173 -8.63 2.39 15.42
N ASN A 174 -9.49 3.38 15.71
CA ASN A 174 -9.14 4.58 16.48
C ASN A 174 -7.78 5.19 16.08
N SER A 175 -7.62 5.40 14.76
CA SER A 175 -6.38 5.70 14.04
C SER A 175 -5.49 6.84 14.57
N TYR A 176 -5.85 7.63 15.58
CA TYR A 176 -5.05 8.80 15.93
C TYR A 176 -3.68 8.44 16.52
N ASP A 177 -3.62 7.46 17.42
CA ASP A 177 -2.37 7.13 18.13
C ASP A 177 -1.44 6.27 17.27
N TYR A 178 -1.96 5.21 16.65
CA TYR A 178 -1.13 4.30 15.86
C TYR A 178 -0.79 4.86 14.47
N LYS A 179 -1.69 5.59 13.79
CA LYS A 179 -1.42 6.10 12.42
C LYS A 179 -0.18 7.00 12.36
N LYS A 180 0.21 7.64 13.47
CA LYS A 180 1.44 8.43 13.56
C LYS A 180 2.72 7.61 13.46
N THR A 181 2.65 6.31 13.74
CA THR A 181 3.80 5.39 13.70
C THR A 181 3.54 4.15 12.84
N SER A 182 2.37 4.09 12.20
CA SER A 182 1.94 2.96 11.40
C SER A 182 2.87 2.77 10.21
N SER A 183 3.24 1.53 9.97
CA SER A 183 3.91 1.12 8.76
C SER A 183 2.97 1.16 7.54
N TYR A 184 1.67 1.39 7.68
CA TYR A 184 0.73 1.25 6.58
C TYR A 184 0.36 2.56 5.87
N VAL A 185 0.18 2.45 4.56
CA VAL A 185 -0.48 3.43 3.70
C VAL A 185 -1.83 2.85 3.29
N SER A 186 -2.89 3.66 3.41
CA SER A 186 -4.25 3.23 3.04
C SER A 186 -4.49 3.49 1.56
N THR A 187 -4.85 2.45 0.81
CA THR A 187 -5.32 2.56 -0.57
C THR A 187 -6.75 2.03 -0.67
N THR A 188 -7.41 2.27 -1.80
CA THR A 188 -8.77 1.79 -2.06
C THR A 188 -8.87 1.23 -3.48
N THR A 189 -9.81 0.32 -3.70
CA THR A 189 -10.18 -0.15 -5.05
C THR A 189 -11.32 0.68 -5.66
N ASP A 190 -11.76 1.75 -4.97
CA ASP A 190 -12.86 2.62 -5.37
C ASP A 190 -12.39 4.04 -5.63
N ARG A 191 -12.65 4.54 -6.85
CA ARG A 191 -12.21 5.89 -7.25
C ARG A 191 -12.87 6.98 -6.44
N ASP A 192 -14.17 6.85 -6.19
CA ASP A 192 -14.94 7.90 -5.54
C ASP A 192 -14.46 8.04 -4.09
N VAL A 193 -14.13 6.92 -3.45
CA VAL A 193 -13.48 6.91 -2.13
C VAL A 193 -12.14 7.65 -2.18
N ALA A 194 -11.28 7.35 -3.17
CA ALA A 194 -9.97 8.01 -3.31
C ALA A 194 -10.11 9.53 -3.49
N GLN A 195 -11.05 9.98 -4.32
CA GLN A 195 -11.32 11.40 -4.58
C GLN A 195 -12.00 12.11 -3.40
N ASN A 196 -12.78 11.39 -2.59
CA ASN A 196 -13.38 11.95 -1.38
C ASN A 196 -12.35 12.21 -0.26
N PHE A 197 -11.19 11.56 -0.30
CA PHE A 197 -10.11 11.87 0.64
C PHE A 197 -9.46 13.23 0.33
N THR A 198 -9.33 13.58 -0.95
CA THR A 198 -8.77 14.85 -1.42
C THR A 198 -8.99 15.03 -2.92
N ALA A 199 -9.12 16.30 -3.34
CA ALA A 199 -9.20 16.68 -4.75
C ALA A 199 -7.83 17.00 -5.37
N ASP A 200 -6.74 17.00 -4.58
CA ASP A 200 -5.42 17.46 -5.01
C ASP A 200 -4.73 16.47 -5.95
N VAL A 201 -4.40 15.28 -5.43
CA VAL A 201 -3.66 14.24 -6.15
C VAL A 201 -4.35 12.89 -5.95
N CYS A 202 -4.51 12.13 -7.02
CA CYS A 202 -4.91 10.72 -6.95
C CYS A 202 -3.83 9.84 -7.58
N ILE A 203 -3.17 9.00 -6.78
CA ILE A 203 -2.13 8.07 -7.20
C ILE A 203 -2.81 6.76 -7.62
N TYR A 204 -2.43 6.25 -8.80
CA TYR A 204 -2.94 5.01 -9.38
C TYR A 204 -1.85 3.95 -9.45
N GLY A 205 -2.18 2.73 -9.06
CA GLY A 205 -1.26 1.60 -9.17
C GLY A 205 -1.97 0.27 -9.01
N TRP A 206 -1.21 -0.78 -8.69
CA TRP A 206 -1.76 -2.11 -8.51
C TRP A 206 -1.13 -2.86 -7.34
N VAL A 207 -1.83 -3.88 -6.88
CA VAL A 207 -1.30 -4.93 -6.02
C VAL A 207 -1.48 -6.28 -6.69
N PRO A 208 -0.53 -7.22 -6.55
CA PRO A 208 -0.73 -8.58 -7.03
C PRO A 208 -1.84 -9.27 -6.21
N LYS A 209 -2.69 -10.06 -6.86
CA LYS A 209 -3.66 -10.93 -6.18
C LYS A 209 -2.96 -12.23 -5.85
N MET A 210 -2.82 -12.51 -4.55
CA MET A 210 -2.26 -13.77 -4.06
C MET A 210 -3.27 -14.92 -4.20
N GLU A 211 -3.58 -15.30 -5.45
CA GLU A 211 -4.20 -16.59 -5.78
C GLU A 211 -3.26 -17.40 -6.66
N ILE A 212 -2.03 -17.65 -6.21
CA ILE A 212 -1.21 -18.71 -6.81
C ILE A 212 -0.55 -19.50 -5.67
N SER A 213 -1.19 -20.62 -5.38
CA SER A 213 -0.65 -21.76 -4.67
C SER A 213 0.71 -22.19 -5.26
N HIS A 214 1.61 -22.61 -4.37
CA HIS A 214 2.81 -23.43 -4.60
C HIS A 214 4.18 -22.77 -4.77
N ALA A 215 4.32 -21.46 -4.97
CA ALA A 215 5.64 -20.82 -4.97
C ALA A 215 5.74 -19.70 -3.93
N GLN A 216 6.84 -19.72 -3.18
CA GLN A 216 7.25 -18.74 -2.15
C GLN A 216 7.59 -17.37 -2.75
N VAL A 217 6.90 -16.92 -3.80
CA VAL A 217 7.19 -15.64 -4.43
C VAL A 217 6.61 -14.55 -3.54
N LYS A 218 7.50 -13.87 -2.81
CA LYS A 218 7.14 -12.69 -2.04
C LYS A 218 6.95 -11.53 -3.02
N THR A 219 5.98 -10.67 -2.72
CA THR A 219 5.64 -9.46 -3.47
C THR A 219 5.53 -8.31 -2.48
N ILE A 220 4.99 -7.16 -2.92
CA ILE A 220 4.55 -6.14 -1.96
C ILE A 220 3.66 -6.71 -0.87
N ASP A 221 4.00 -6.38 0.38
CA ASP A 221 3.20 -6.71 1.54
C ASP A 221 1.97 -5.80 1.55
N PHE A 222 0.79 -6.40 1.41
CA PHE A 222 -0.47 -5.71 1.58
C PHE A 222 -1.44 -6.57 2.39
N VAL A 223 -2.38 -5.90 3.05
CA VAL A 223 -3.46 -6.55 3.80
C VAL A 223 -4.80 -6.02 3.32
N ASP A 224 -5.60 -6.92 2.77
CA ASP A 224 -7.04 -6.74 2.68
C ASP A 224 -7.67 -7.24 3.98
N ILE A 225 -8.14 -6.31 4.81
CA ILE A 225 -8.64 -6.60 6.16
C ILE A 225 -9.92 -7.44 6.10
N GLU A 226 -10.70 -7.31 5.03
CA GLU A 226 -11.91 -8.11 4.82
C GLU A 226 -11.57 -9.58 4.53
N ASN A 227 -10.38 -9.85 3.99
CA ASN A 227 -9.88 -11.21 3.76
C ASN A 227 -9.20 -11.82 5.00
N ASN A 228 -10.02 -12.17 5.98
CA ASN A 228 -9.58 -12.64 7.30
C ASN A 228 -9.46 -14.18 7.43
N GLU A 229 -9.75 -14.94 6.38
CA GLU A 229 -9.84 -16.41 6.39
C GLU A 229 -8.56 -17.10 6.85
N PHE A 230 -7.39 -16.52 6.57
CA PHE A 230 -6.12 -17.04 7.07
C PHE A 230 -6.07 -17.04 8.61
N VAL A 231 -6.41 -15.92 9.26
CA VAL A 231 -6.33 -15.77 10.72
C VAL A 231 -7.38 -16.63 11.40
N LYS A 232 -8.59 -16.69 10.82
CA LYS A 232 -9.66 -17.58 11.25
C LYS A 232 -9.24 -19.05 11.26
N ARG A 233 -8.60 -19.54 10.19
CA ARG A 233 -8.08 -20.93 10.11
C ARG A 233 -6.98 -21.24 11.13
N LYS A 234 -6.28 -20.22 11.65
CA LYS A 234 -5.29 -20.38 12.72
C LYS A 234 -5.90 -20.39 14.12
N GLY A 235 -7.23 -20.27 14.24
CA GLY A 235 -7.92 -20.26 15.53
C GLY A 235 -7.68 -18.98 16.33
N LEU A 236 -7.27 -17.90 15.66
CA LEU A 236 -7.05 -16.59 16.26
C LEU A 236 -8.27 -15.68 16.03
N PRO A 237 -8.54 -14.71 16.93
CA PRO A 237 -9.60 -13.74 16.74
C PRO A 237 -9.43 -12.97 15.43
N TYR A 238 -10.51 -12.79 14.68
CA TYR A 238 -10.48 -12.12 13.39
C TYR A 238 -11.55 -11.03 13.31
N CYS A 239 -11.21 -9.93 12.64
CA CYS A 239 -12.11 -8.83 12.34
C CYS A 239 -12.97 -9.22 11.13
N ASN A 240 -14.27 -9.43 11.36
CA ASN A 240 -15.27 -9.76 10.34
C ASN A 240 -15.54 -8.59 9.40
N THR A 241 -15.64 -7.37 9.93
CA THR A 241 -15.91 -6.16 9.14
C THR A 241 -15.07 -5.00 9.64
N PRO A 242 -14.25 -4.34 8.79
CA PRO A 242 -13.42 -3.22 9.23
C PRO A 242 -14.27 -2.02 9.68
N VAL A 243 -13.61 -1.00 10.23
CA VAL A 243 -14.27 0.25 10.66
C VAL A 243 -14.92 0.99 9.47
N TYR A 244 -14.28 0.92 8.30
CA TYR A 244 -14.69 1.60 7.07
C TYR A 244 -14.84 0.62 5.90
N PRO A 245 -15.85 -0.27 5.91
CA PRO A 245 -16.01 -1.28 4.85
C PRO A 245 -16.38 -0.67 3.50
N ASP A 246 -17.11 0.44 3.51
CA ASP A 246 -17.46 1.24 2.34
C ASP A 246 -16.24 1.79 1.60
N GLN A 247 -15.10 1.91 2.27
CA GLN A 247 -13.86 2.40 1.65
C GLN A 247 -13.13 1.33 0.83
N LYS A 248 -13.52 0.05 0.89
CA LYS A 248 -12.88 -1.07 0.18
C LYS A 248 -11.35 -1.02 0.27
N GLY A 249 -10.87 -0.83 1.49
CA GLY A 249 -9.49 -0.44 1.78
C GLY A 249 -8.49 -1.59 1.65
N VAL A 250 -7.35 -1.30 1.05
CA VAL A 250 -6.18 -2.19 1.01
C VAL A 250 -5.02 -1.47 1.69
N ALA A 251 -4.47 -2.05 2.76
CA ALA A 251 -3.37 -1.47 3.50
C ALA A 251 -2.03 -1.95 2.91
N LEU A 252 -1.24 -1.03 2.36
CA LEU A 252 0.11 -1.32 1.84
C LEU A 252 1.14 -1.13 2.95
N ARG A 253 2.00 -2.10 3.17
CA ARG A 253 3.09 -1.99 4.14
C ARG A 253 4.20 -1.09 3.60
N CYS A 254 4.72 -0.26 4.48
CA CYS A 254 5.79 0.74 4.35
C CYS A 254 5.56 1.83 3.29
N GLY A 255 4.70 1.63 2.29
CA GLY A 255 4.35 2.65 1.33
C GLY A 255 3.74 2.11 0.05
N PHE A 256 3.44 3.03 -0.87
CA PHE A 256 3.14 2.71 -2.26
C PHE A 256 4.43 2.78 -3.06
N LEU A 257 5.05 1.62 -3.31
CA LEU A 257 6.32 1.54 -4.06
C LEU A 257 6.19 2.09 -5.49
N PRO A 258 7.20 2.80 -6.01
CA PRO A 258 7.18 3.36 -7.37
C PRO A 258 7.05 2.27 -8.45
N HIS A 259 7.59 1.07 -8.18
CA HIS A 259 7.46 -0.13 -9.00
C HIS A 259 5.99 -0.53 -9.25
N PHE A 260 5.07 -0.16 -8.36
CA PHE A 260 3.65 -0.51 -8.45
C PHE A 260 2.76 0.70 -8.78
N ILE A 261 3.37 1.86 -9.08
CA ILE A 261 2.66 3.08 -9.46
C ILE A 261 2.60 3.18 -10.99
N ILE A 262 1.39 3.31 -11.53
CA ILE A 262 1.12 3.54 -12.95
C ILE A 262 1.30 5.02 -13.28
N GLY A 263 0.83 5.87 -12.37
CA GLY A 263 0.81 7.31 -12.56
C GLY A 263 0.01 8.00 -11.47
N PHE A 264 -0.18 9.30 -11.62
CA PHE A 264 -1.02 10.09 -10.73
C PHE A 264 -1.80 11.14 -11.51
N MET A 265 -2.92 11.58 -10.94
CA MET A 265 -3.82 12.57 -11.53
C MET A 265 -3.80 13.86 -10.70
N VAL A 266 -3.72 15.00 -11.37
CA VAL A 266 -3.86 16.35 -10.81
C VAL A 266 -4.82 17.13 -11.72
N GLY A 267 -5.98 17.52 -11.18
CA GLY A 267 -7.04 18.10 -11.99
C GLY A 267 -7.45 17.18 -13.16
N SER A 268 -7.37 17.67 -14.39
CA SER A 268 -7.71 16.93 -15.61
C SER A 268 -6.51 16.28 -16.32
N LYS A 269 -5.34 16.24 -15.69
CA LYS A 269 -4.11 15.69 -16.25
C LYS A 269 -3.72 14.40 -15.54
N PHE A 270 -3.24 13.41 -16.31
CA PHE A 270 -2.70 12.14 -15.79
C PHE A 270 -1.23 12.01 -16.18
N TYR A 271 -0.35 11.95 -15.19
CA TYR A 271 1.10 11.84 -15.33
C TYR A 271 1.50 10.38 -15.28
N VAL A 272 2.18 9.91 -16.33
CA VAL A 272 2.49 8.49 -16.52
C VAL A 272 3.89 8.17 -15.99
N ASN A 273 4.02 7.05 -15.28
CA ASN A 273 5.32 6.56 -14.83
C ASN A 273 6.16 6.12 -16.05
N PRO A 274 7.33 6.74 -16.31
CA PRO A 274 8.16 6.42 -17.49
C PRO A 274 8.70 4.98 -17.49
N ALA A 275 8.71 4.31 -16.34
CA ALA A 275 9.11 2.90 -16.27
C ALA A 275 8.13 1.96 -17.03
N ILE A 276 6.91 2.41 -17.34
CA ILE A 276 5.97 1.67 -18.19
C ILE A 276 6.53 1.54 -19.60
N SER A 277 6.96 2.62 -20.23
CA SER A 277 7.48 2.59 -21.60
C SER A 277 8.68 1.65 -21.71
N ARG A 278 9.64 1.76 -20.79
CA ARG A 278 10.80 0.86 -20.73
C ARG A 278 10.41 -0.62 -20.57
N SER A 279 9.40 -0.89 -19.75
CA SER A 279 8.90 -2.26 -19.56
C SER A 279 8.25 -2.81 -20.84
N MET A 280 7.53 -1.96 -21.58
CA MET A 280 6.90 -2.33 -22.83
C MET A 280 7.91 -2.55 -23.97
N ASP A 281 8.98 -1.77 -24.00
CA ASP A 281 10.10 -1.97 -24.95
C ASP A 281 10.76 -3.33 -24.73
N LYS A 282 11.10 -3.66 -23.48
CA LYS A 282 11.63 -4.99 -23.11
C LYS A 282 10.69 -6.12 -23.50
N MET A 283 9.37 -5.90 -23.41
CA MET A 283 8.37 -6.89 -23.80
C MET A 283 8.39 -7.16 -25.31
N GLN A 284 8.63 -6.15 -26.14
CA GLN A 284 8.69 -6.28 -27.61
C GLN A 284 9.90 -7.09 -28.08
N GLU A 285 10.98 -7.12 -27.30
CA GLU A 285 12.19 -7.89 -27.61
C GLU A 285 12.02 -9.41 -27.38
N MET A 286 10.93 -9.84 -26.75
CA MET A 286 10.69 -11.24 -26.40
C MET A 286 10.34 -12.08 -27.62
N LYS A 287 11.04 -13.19 -27.80
CA LYS A 287 10.97 -14.02 -29.02
C LYS A 287 10.03 -15.21 -28.87
N SER A 288 9.59 -15.51 -27.65
CA SER A 288 8.72 -16.64 -27.37
C SER A 288 7.57 -16.33 -26.43
N PHE A 289 6.48 -17.09 -26.56
CA PHE A 289 5.34 -17.03 -25.65
C PHE A 289 5.73 -17.34 -24.19
N LYS A 290 6.73 -18.21 -23.98
CA LYS A 290 7.24 -18.57 -22.65
C LYS A 290 7.90 -17.37 -21.98
N GLU A 291 8.76 -16.64 -22.69
CA GLU A 291 9.40 -15.40 -22.20
C GLU A 291 8.35 -14.34 -21.86
N LEU A 292 7.37 -14.16 -22.77
CA LEU A 292 6.28 -13.21 -22.56
C LEU A 292 5.48 -13.50 -21.29
N ASN A 293 5.12 -14.76 -21.05
CA ASN A 293 4.39 -15.13 -19.83
C ASN A 293 5.23 -14.96 -18.56
N ALA A 294 6.51 -15.35 -18.60
CA ALA A 294 7.41 -15.16 -17.48
C ALA A 294 7.61 -13.67 -17.15
N PHE A 295 7.71 -12.82 -18.18
CA PHE A 295 7.78 -11.38 -18.02
C PHE A 295 6.51 -10.80 -17.40
N LYS A 296 5.33 -11.12 -17.97
CA LYS A 296 4.04 -10.68 -17.44
C LYS A 296 3.89 -11.04 -15.96
N HIS A 297 4.21 -12.28 -15.61
CA HIS A 297 4.18 -12.75 -14.24
C HIS A 297 5.14 -11.95 -13.34
N ARG A 298 6.39 -11.75 -13.76
CA ARG A 298 7.37 -10.96 -13.00
C ARG A 298 6.92 -9.51 -12.80
N LEU A 299 6.43 -8.86 -13.85
CA LEU A 299 5.97 -7.47 -13.78
C LEU A 299 4.77 -7.32 -12.83
N ILE A 300 3.85 -8.28 -12.81
CA ILE A 300 2.71 -8.27 -11.87
C ILE A 300 3.19 -8.44 -10.42
N MET A 301 4.12 -9.35 -10.18
CA MET A 301 4.56 -9.74 -8.83
C MET A 301 5.61 -8.79 -8.23
N TYR A 302 6.49 -8.23 -9.06
CA TYR A 302 7.64 -7.43 -8.64
C TYR A 302 7.55 -5.95 -9.07
N GLY A 303 6.65 -5.61 -9.99
CA GLY A 303 6.46 -4.24 -10.46
C GLY A 303 7.27 -3.88 -11.71
N LEU A 304 7.24 -2.59 -12.04
CA LEU A 304 8.04 -1.95 -13.09
C LEU A 304 9.51 -1.92 -12.73
N ASP A 305 10.37 -1.92 -13.74
CA ASP A 305 11.80 -1.69 -13.56
C ASP A 305 12.10 -0.18 -13.43
N VAL A 306 12.16 0.27 -12.18
CA VAL A 306 12.46 1.66 -11.80
C VAL A 306 13.96 1.76 -11.52
N ASP A 307 14.65 2.65 -12.22
CA ASP A 307 16.06 2.93 -11.94
C ASP A 307 16.18 3.62 -10.57
N GLN A 308 16.84 2.94 -9.65
CA GLN A 308 17.06 3.37 -8.27
C GLN A 308 18.56 3.51 -7.94
N ASN A 309 19.43 3.72 -8.93
CA ASN A 309 20.89 3.79 -8.73
C ASN A 309 21.34 4.87 -7.71
N ASN A 310 20.60 5.96 -7.55
CA ASN A 310 20.87 7.03 -6.57
C ASN A 310 19.76 7.14 -5.51
N PHE A 311 19.09 6.03 -5.20
CA PHE A 311 17.87 6.04 -4.39
C PHE A 311 18.08 6.57 -2.97
N GLU A 312 19.17 6.17 -2.30
CA GLU A 312 19.45 6.63 -0.94
C GLU A 312 19.69 8.14 -0.90
N ASP A 313 20.54 8.67 -1.78
CA ASP A 313 20.80 10.11 -1.91
C ASP A 313 19.50 10.87 -2.17
N PHE A 314 18.65 10.33 -3.03
CA PHE A 314 17.35 10.92 -3.31
C PHE A 314 16.44 10.91 -2.06
N CYS A 315 16.43 9.83 -1.28
CA CYS A 315 15.72 9.79 -0.01
C CYS A 315 16.26 10.82 1.00
N ARG A 316 17.57 11.10 1.02
CA ARG A 316 18.19 12.14 1.87
C ARG A 316 17.77 13.57 1.49
N MET A 317 17.22 13.77 0.28
CA MET A 317 16.62 15.03 -0.15
C MET A 317 15.17 15.23 0.30
N THR A 318 14.56 14.21 0.92
CA THR A 318 13.18 14.26 1.44
C THR A 318 13.17 14.37 2.97
N LYS A 319 11.98 14.43 3.59
CA LYS A 319 11.86 14.33 5.06
C LYS A 319 11.96 12.90 5.59
N PHE A 320 12.22 11.92 4.74
CA PHE A 320 12.34 10.54 5.19
C PHE A 320 13.50 10.37 6.17
N LYS A 321 13.24 9.61 7.22
CA LYS A 321 14.17 9.11 8.23
C LYS A 321 14.48 7.64 8.02
N ARG A 322 13.62 6.94 7.28
CA ARG A 322 13.83 5.56 6.87
C ARG A 322 13.37 5.37 5.44
N TYR A 323 14.01 4.46 4.73
CA TYR A 323 13.48 3.91 3.49
C TYR A 323 13.36 2.40 3.62
N TYR A 324 12.73 1.78 2.63
CA TYR A 324 12.70 0.33 2.56
C TYR A 324 13.04 -0.13 1.16
N THR A 325 13.75 -1.25 1.10
CA THR A 325 14.07 -1.95 -0.13
C THR A 325 13.28 -3.26 -0.18
N PHE A 326 13.05 -3.73 -1.39
CA PHE A 326 12.45 -5.04 -1.63
C PHE A 326 13.14 -5.68 -2.84
N ASP A 327 13.89 -6.75 -2.60
CA ASP A 327 14.64 -7.48 -3.63
C ASP A 327 13.84 -8.63 -4.28
N GLY A 328 12.54 -8.73 -3.98
CA GLY A 328 11.70 -9.87 -4.36
C GLY A 328 11.57 -10.95 -3.27
N ASN A 329 12.36 -10.87 -2.19
CA ASN A 329 12.41 -11.84 -1.10
C ASN A 329 12.43 -11.23 0.30
N ILE A 330 13.02 -10.07 0.48
CA ILE A 330 13.26 -9.45 1.79
C ILE A 330 12.73 -8.03 1.77
N TYR A 331 11.89 -7.72 2.76
CA TYR A 331 11.56 -6.36 3.13
C TYR A 331 12.59 -5.91 4.15
N GLU A 332 13.40 -4.92 3.80
CA GLU A 332 14.38 -4.37 4.74
C GLU A 332 14.11 -2.89 4.91
N ILE A 333 14.03 -2.45 6.18
CA ILE A 333 13.88 -1.05 6.54
C ILE A 333 15.26 -0.52 6.93
N HIS A 334 15.69 0.51 6.23
CA HIS A 334 16.98 1.16 6.42
C HIS A 334 16.77 2.51 7.08
N CYS A 335 17.58 2.82 8.09
CA CYS A 335 17.62 4.16 8.67
C CYS A 335 18.49 5.07 7.79
N LEU A 336 17.99 6.26 7.50
CA LEU A 336 18.79 7.34 6.92
C LEU A 336 19.46 8.03 8.09
N ASP A 337 20.73 7.68 8.35
CA ASP A 337 21.49 8.27 9.45
C ASP A 337 21.41 9.80 9.40
N THR A 338 21.05 10.38 10.54
CA THR A 338 20.97 11.83 10.74
C THR A 338 22.36 12.38 11.00
N GLU A 339 23.19 12.46 9.96
CA GLU A 339 24.23 13.49 9.90
C GLU A 339 23.65 14.68 9.13
N ARG A 340 23.01 15.60 9.87
CA ARG A 340 22.74 16.98 9.42
C ARG A 340 23.02 17.93 10.57
#